data_AF-A0A535LZI4-F1
#
_entry.id   AF-A0A535LZI4-F1
#
_cell.length_a   1.000
_cell.length_b   1.000
_cell.length_c   1.000
_cell.angle_alpha   90.00
_cell.angle_beta   90.00
_cell.angle_gamma   90.00
#
_symmetry.space_group_name_H-M   'P 1'
#
loop_
_entity.id
_entity.type
_entity.pdbx_description
1 polymer ?
#
loop_
_entity_poly.entity_id
_entity_poly.type
_entity_poly.pdbx_seq_one_letter_code
_entity_poly.pdbx_strand_id
1 'polypeptide(L)'
;MVGDRCYYRMHSHTADGVIHIESPVQRTYTLGDYFDIWRQPLSAEQVGPDQGPVTVYVNGVRFRGDPRTAPLTAQALVQVDVGTDVAPQGFTFPPGL
;
A
#
# COMPACT_ATOMS: atom_id res chain seq x y z
N MET A 1 0.55 -7.83 35.44
CA MET A 1 -0.74 -7.59 34.77
C MET A 1 -0.46 -7.51 33.28
N VAL A 2 -1.04 -8.41 32.49
CA VAL A 2 -0.83 -8.50 31.03
C VAL A 2 -1.61 -7.37 30.38
N GLY A 3 -0.90 -6.41 29.77
CA GLY A 3 -1.52 -5.39 28.93
C GLY A 3 -1.88 -6.00 27.59
N ASP A 4 -3.14 -5.85 27.19
CA ASP A 4 -3.67 -6.27 25.90
C ASP A 4 -2.78 -5.75 24.75
N ARG A 5 -2.03 -6.67 24.14
CA ARG A 5 -1.27 -6.40 22.92
C ARG A 5 -2.26 -6.36 21.76
N CYS A 6 -2.73 -5.15 21.43
CA CYS A 6 -3.34 -4.89 20.13
C CYS A 6 -2.32 -5.23 19.03
N TYR A 7 -2.53 -6.34 18.32
CA TYR A 7 -1.74 -6.66 17.14
C TYR A 7 -2.31 -5.94 15.92
N TYR A 8 -1.57 -4.97 15.39
CA TYR A 8 -1.81 -4.44 14.04
C TYR A 8 -1.18 -5.40 13.03
N ARG A 9 -2.04 -6.15 12.34
CA ARG A 9 -1.67 -7.26 11.42
C ARG A 9 -1.14 -6.81 10.06
N MET A 10 -0.96 -5.51 9.88
CA MET A 10 -0.38 -4.92 8.69
C MET A 10 0.35 -3.67 9.17
N HIS A 11 1.66 -3.67 8.98
CA HIS A 11 2.56 -2.62 9.42
C HIS A 11 3.61 -2.41 8.33
N SER A 12 3.99 -1.17 8.10
CA SER A 12 5.15 -0.85 7.27
C SER A 12 6.39 -0.90 8.14
N HIS A 13 7.47 -1.51 7.63
CA HIS A 13 8.78 -1.23 8.17
C HIS A 13 9.26 0.12 7.60
N THR A 14 9.93 0.87 8.47
CA THR A 14 10.45 2.23 8.35
C THR A 14 10.96 2.69 6.98
N ALA A 15 10.55 3.89 6.54
CA ALA A 15 11.11 4.78 5.49
C ALA A 15 11.42 4.23 4.08
N ASP A 16 11.55 2.92 3.88
CA ASP A 16 11.85 2.28 2.61
C ASP A 16 10.59 1.86 1.82
N GLY A 17 9.41 1.93 2.44
CA GLY A 17 8.12 1.73 1.79
C GLY A 17 7.66 0.27 1.74
N VAL A 18 8.31 -0.65 2.48
CA VAL A 18 7.91 -2.06 2.50
C VAL A 18 6.71 -2.27 3.43
N ILE A 19 5.62 -2.84 2.89
CA ILE A 19 4.41 -3.22 3.64
C ILE A 19 4.47 -4.70 3.99
N HIS A 20 4.48 -5.04 5.28
CA HIS A 20 4.30 -6.42 5.75
C HIS A 20 2.83 -6.68 6.08
N ILE A 21 2.31 -7.82 5.60
CA ILE A 21 0.94 -8.26 5.84
C ILE A 21 0.97 -9.60 6.58
N GLU A 22 0.74 -9.56 7.88
CA GLU A 22 0.72 -10.74 8.75
C GLU A 22 -0.72 -11.02 9.20
N SER A 23 -1.52 -11.59 8.29
CA SER A 23 -2.90 -11.94 8.59
C SER A 23 -3.10 -13.45 8.75
N PRO A 24 -3.87 -13.90 9.77
CA PRO A 24 -4.30 -15.29 9.89
C PRO A 24 -5.36 -15.66 8.83
N VAL A 25 -5.90 -14.68 8.11
CA VAL A 25 -6.89 -14.86 7.05
C VAL A 25 -6.20 -14.72 5.70
N GLN A 26 -6.18 -15.81 4.94
CA GLN A 26 -5.77 -15.81 3.54
C GLN A 26 -6.87 -15.16 2.70
N ARG A 27 -6.65 -13.91 2.34
CA ARG A 27 -7.40 -13.18 1.32
C ARG A 27 -6.48 -12.22 0.61
N THR A 28 -6.83 -11.80 -0.59
CA THR A 28 -6.14 -10.71 -1.28
C THR A 28 -6.47 -9.40 -0.57
N TYR A 29 -5.45 -8.76 0.02
CA TYR A 29 -5.57 -7.41 0.56
C TYR A 29 -5.43 -6.40 -0.57
N THR A 30 -6.02 -5.23 -0.38
CA THR A 30 -5.89 -4.14 -1.33
C THR A 30 -5.17 -2.93 -0.73
N LEU A 31 -4.76 -2.01 -1.59
CA LEU A 31 -4.23 -0.72 -1.15
C LEU A 31 -5.24 0.05 -0.29
N GLY A 32 -6.54 -0.08 -0.58
CA GLY A 32 -7.62 0.47 0.25
C GLY A 32 -7.61 -0.09 1.68
N ASP A 33 -7.48 -1.42 1.84
CA ASP A 33 -7.39 -2.04 3.17
C ASP A 33 -6.23 -1.45 3.99
N TYR A 34 -5.09 -1.19 3.35
CA TYR A 34 -3.93 -0.58 4.01
C TYR A 34 -4.20 0.86 4.47
N PHE A 35 -4.83 1.69 3.62
CA PHE A 35 -5.18 3.07 3.97
C PHE A 35 -6.25 3.15 5.07
N ASP A 36 -7.16 2.19 5.11
CA ASP A 36 -8.23 2.12 6.11
C ASP A 36 -7.68 1.89 7.53
N ILE A 37 -6.55 1.18 7.68
CA ILE A 37 -5.87 0.99 8.99
C ILE A 37 -5.51 2.32 9.63
N TRP A 38 -5.01 3.25 8.81
CA TRP A 38 -4.58 4.58 9.23
C TRP A 38 -5.70 5.63 9.16
N ARG A 39 -6.90 5.21 8.75
CA ARG A 39 -8.05 6.09 8.47
C ARG A 39 -7.70 7.24 7.52
N GLN A 40 -6.85 6.96 6.54
CA GLN A 40 -6.47 7.92 5.51
C GLN A 40 -7.36 7.73 4.28
N PRO A 41 -7.86 8.81 3.66
CA PRO A 41 -8.58 8.71 2.40
C PRO A 41 -7.67 8.22 1.28
N LEU A 42 -8.25 7.46 0.36
CA LEU A 42 -7.64 7.05 -0.89
C LEU A 42 -8.72 7.07 -1.96
N SER A 43 -8.53 7.86 -3.01
CA SER A 43 -9.41 7.93 -4.18
C SER A 43 -8.59 8.19 -5.45
N ALA A 44 -9.26 8.40 -6.59
CA ALA A 44 -8.60 8.82 -7.81
C ALA A 44 -8.06 10.28 -7.75
N GLU A 45 -8.36 11.03 -6.69
CA GLU A 45 -8.04 12.45 -6.53
C GLU A 45 -7.40 12.80 -5.17
N GLN A 46 -7.19 11.81 -4.30
CA GLN A 46 -6.67 12.06 -2.95
C GLN A 46 -5.91 10.86 -2.40
N VAL A 47 -4.80 11.13 -1.71
CA VAL A 47 -4.02 10.17 -0.92
C VAL A 47 -3.71 10.82 0.42
N GLY A 48 -4.40 10.41 1.48
CA GLY A 48 -4.25 11.01 2.79
C GLY A 48 -4.51 12.54 2.78
N PRO A 49 -3.58 13.37 3.30
CA PRO A 49 -3.72 14.83 3.24
C PRO A 49 -3.45 15.41 1.84
N ASP A 50 -2.80 14.67 0.95
CA ASP A 50 -2.39 15.15 -0.37
C ASP A 50 -3.55 15.02 -1.38
N GLN A 51 -3.76 16.09 -2.17
CA GLN A 51 -4.82 16.18 -3.15
C GLN A 51 -4.25 16.36 -4.56
N GLY A 52 -4.90 15.71 -5.53
CA GLY A 52 -4.54 15.77 -6.94
C GLY A 52 -4.80 14.44 -7.64
N PRO A 53 -4.77 14.40 -8.98
CA PRO A 53 -4.94 13.17 -9.74
C PRO A 53 -4.00 12.07 -9.25
N VAL A 54 -4.55 10.90 -8.91
CA VAL A 54 -3.80 9.77 -8.36
C VAL A 54 -3.50 8.78 -9.49
N THR A 55 -2.22 8.45 -9.63
CA THR A 55 -1.76 7.37 -10.52
C THR A 55 -1.16 6.25 -9.68
N VAL A 56 -1.60 5.02 -9.94
CA VAL A 56 -1.09 3.83 -9.26
C VAL A 56 -0.39 2.93 -10.27
N TYR A 57 0.79 2.45 -9.91
CA TYR A 57 1.50 1.38 -10.60
C TYR A 57 1.60 0.15 -9.70
N VAL A 58 1.38 -1.03 -10.29
CA VAL A 58 1.61 -2.31 -9.65
C VAL A 58 2.61 -3.08 -10.51
N ASN A 59 3.77 -3.40 -9.96
CA ASN A 59 4.88 -4.06 -10.65
C ASN A 59 5.30 -3.32 -11.93
N GLY A 60 5.34 -1.98 -11.86
CA GLY A 60 5.69 -1.12 -12.98
C GLY A 60 4.61 -0.97 -14.05
N VAL A 61 3.47 -1.64 -13.92
CA VAL A 61 2.34 -1.53 -14.85
C VAL A 61 1.28 -0.60 -14.26
N ARG A 62 0.80 0.35 -15.06
CA ARG A 62 -0.24 1.29 -14.62
C ARG A 62 -1.52 0.52 -14.28
N PHE A 63 -1.94 0.61 -13.03
CA PHE A 63 -3.22 0.08 -12.59
C PHE A 63 -4.35 0.98 -13.10
N ARG A 64 -5.40 0.37 -13.66
CA ARG A 64 -6.57 1.07 -14.19
C ARG A 64 -7.78 0.71 -13.35
N GLY A 65 -8.43 1.71 -12.76
CA GLY A 65 -9.59 1.53 -11.89
C GLY A 65 -9.45 2.36 -10.62
N ASP A 66 -10.33 2.06 -9.65
CA ASP A 66 -10.28 2.68 -8.32
C ASP A 66 -8.96 2.29 -7.62
N PRO A 67 -8.09 3.26 -7.25
CA PRO A 67 -6.86 3.01 -6.51
C PRO A 67 -7.03 2.13 -5.27
N ARG A 68 -8.19 2.20 -4.59
CA ARG A 68 -8.49 1.37 -3.42
C ARG A 68 -8.55 -0.12 -3.72
N THR A 69 -8.77 -0.50 -4.98
CA THR A 69 -8.90 -1.89 -5.42
C THR A 69 -7.58 -2.51 -5.89
N ALA A 70 -6.49 -1.72 -5.92
CA ALA A 70 -5.17 -2.23 -6.31
C ALA A 70 -4.74 -3.38 -5.39
N PRO A 71 -4.41 -4.57 -5.92
CA PRO A 71 -4.11 -5.73 -5.10
C PRO A 71 -2.69 -5.63 -4.49
N LEU A 72 -2.58 -5.99 -3.21
CA LEU A 72 -1.31 -6.17 -2.52
C LEU A 72 -0.96 -7.66 -2.51
N THR A 73 -0.28 -8.12 -3.55
CA THR A 73 0.24 -9.49 -3.62
C THR A 73 1.64 -9.60 -3.02
N ALA A 74 2.10 -10.82 -2.76
CA ALA A 74 3.46 -11.06 -2.29
C ALA A 74 4.48 -10.40 -3.23
N GLN A 75 5.41 -9.64 -2.64
CA GLN A 75 6.47 -8.91 -3.35
C GLN A 75 5.97 -7.98 -4.48
N ALA A 76 4.72 -7.50 -4.39
CA ALA A 76 4.23 -6.47 -5.28
C ALA A 76 4.95 -5.14 -5.00
N LEU A 77 5.40 -4.49 -6.07
CA LEU A 77 5.90 -3.12 -6.04
C LEU A 77 4.74 -2.19 -6.37
N VAL A 78 4.29 -1.42 -5.38
CA VAL A 78 3.22 -0.44 -5.57
C VAL A 78 3.78 0.97 -5.47
N GLN A 79 3.62 1.75 -6.53
CA GLN A 79 3.91 3.18 -6.55
C GLN A 79 2.60 3.95 -6.65
N VAL A 80 2.48 5.01 -5.84
CA VAL A 80 1.32 5.89 -5.81
C VAL A 80 1.82 7.32 -6.00
N ASP A 81 1.45 7.93 -7.12
CA ASP A 81 1.82 9.28 -7.46
C ASP A 81 0.60 10.20 -7.32
N VAL A 82 0.79 11.38 -6.73
CA VAL A 82 -0.25 12.41 -6.58
C VAL A 82 0.13 13.63 -7.39
N GLY A 83 -0.76 14.05 -8.30
CA GLY A 83 -0.59 15.23 -9.13
C GLY A 83 0.25 14.97 -10.38
N THR A 84 1.54 14.68 -10.21
CA THR A 84 2.45 14.42 -11.34
C THR A 84 2.71 12.93 -11.50
N ASP A 85 2.41 12.41 -12.68
CA ASP A 85 2.72 11.03 -13.08
C ASP A 85 4.24 10.90 -13.32
N VAL A 86 4.92 10.11 -12.49
CA VAL A 86 6.36 9.85 -12.62
C VAL A 86 6.63 8.40 -13.01
N ALA A 87 7.71 8.18 -13.74
CA ALA A 87 8.05 6.83 -14.21
C ALA A 87 8.20 5.86 -13.02
N PRO A 88 7.71 4.61 -13.13
CA PRO A 88 7.81 3.63 -12.05
C PRO A 88 9.24 3.40 -11.61
N GLN A 89 9.46 3.43 -10.30
CA GLN A 89 10.74 3.13 -9.69
C GLN A 89 10.81 1.66 -9.30
N GLY A 90 11.96 1.04 -9.57
CA GLY A 90 12.24 -0.31 -9.11
C GLY A 90 12.64 -0.32 -7.63
N PHE A 91 12.31 -1.40 -6.95
CA PHE A 91 12.83 -1.69 -5.61
C PHE A 91 13.21 -3.17 -5.55
N THR A 92 14.34 -3.47 -4.90
CA THR A 92 14.83 -4.84 -4.73
C THR A 92 14.56 -5.27 -3.30
N PHE A 93 13.72 -6.28 -3.12
CA PHE A 93 13.47 -6.85 -1.80
C PHE A 93 14.75 -7.50 -1.24
N PRO A 94 15.09 -7.24 0.04
CA PRO A 94 16.14 -7.97 0.73
C PRO A 94 15.91 -9.50 0.68
N PRO A 95 16.98 -10.31 0.68
CA PRO A 95 16.85 -11.76 0.72
C PRO A 95 16.14 -12.22 2.00
N GLY A 96 15.22 -13.17 1.89
CA GLY A 96 14.55 -13.80 3.04
C GLY A 96 13.23 -13.16 3.48
N LEU A 97 12.67 -12.25 2.68
CA LEU A 97 11.31 -11.70 2.81
C LEU A 97 10.31 -12.43 1.91
#